data_AF-A0A6J1U8R8-F1
#
_entry.id   AF-A0A6J1U8R8-F1
#
_cell.length_a   1.000
_cell.length_b   1.000
_cell.length_c   1.000
_cell.angle_alpha   90.00
_cell.angle_beta   90.00
_cell.angle_gamma   90.00
#
_symmetry.space_group_name_H-M   'P 1'
#
loop_
_entity.id
_entity.type
_entity.pdbx_description
1 polymer ?
#
loop_
_entity_poly.entity_id
_entity_poly.type
_entity_poly.pdbx_seq_one_letter_code
_entity_poly.pdbx_strand_id
1 'polypeptide(L)'
;MASRSAGTLLTQNNAVYVPPGLMPGYRGHVPNVAFSFGDTYGNTTMKYFQDFRNAAMETSYSPYSKGGQFPTLFSRDPSLVIGERARGWDRWLHTPNYSRFNLDMNRSEELQEFHKLTQMHREHYRDKTGKLHPVPYFVLPMKEKDKYPHPLDL
;
A
#
# COMPACT_ATOMS: atom_id res chain seq x y z
N MET A 1 37.23 17.36 28.42
CA MET A 1 38.08 16.22 27.97
C MET A 1 37.21 14.97 27.91
N ALA A 2 36.90 14.48 26.71
CA ALA A 2 36.08 13.28 26.54
C ALA A 2 37.00 12.05 26.44
N SER A 3 36.90 11.15 27.42
CA SER A 3 37.56 9.84 27.41
C SER A 3 37.06 9.00 26.23
N ARG A 4 37.98 8.49 25.41
CA ARG A 4 37.68 7.58 24.31
C ARG A 4 38.18 6.19 24.71
N SER A 5 37.26 5.27 25.00
CA SER A 5 37.59 3.88 25.27
C SER A 5 38.16 3.20 24.01
N ALA A 6 39.26 2.47 24.17
CA ALA A 6 39.90 1.70 23.11
C ALA A 6 38.90 0.71 22.48
N GLY A 7 38.57 0.90 21.21
CA GLY A 7 37.70 -0.01 20.46
C GLY A 7 36.86 0.61 19.33
N THR A 8 36.74 1.94 19.25
CA THR A 8 35.97 2.56 18.15
C THR A 8 36.81 2.64 16.88
N LEU A 9 36.64 1.66 15.99
CA LEU A 9 37.22 1.66 14.64
C LEU A 9 36.57 2.79 13.82
N LEU A 10 37.29 3.89 13.61
CA LEU A 10 36.87 4.97 12.71
C LEU A 10 37.12 4.54 11.26
N THR A 11 36.16 3.81 10.70
CA THR A 11 36.12 3.52 9.26
C THR A 11 35.61 4.75 8.50
N GLN A 12 36.31 5.18 7.44
CA GLN A 12 35.81 6.23 6.53
C GLN A 12 34.58 5.76 5.73
N ASN A 13 34.31 4.45 5.70
CA ASN A 13 33.08 3.87 5.22
C ASN A 13 32.06 3.89 6.37
N ASN A 14 31.64 5.06 6.82
CA ASN A 14 30.46 5.14 7.64
C ASN A 14 29.27 4.88 6.71
N ALA A 15 28.67 3.69 6.78
CA ALA A 15 27.47 3.35 5.99
C ALA A 15 26.28 4.31 6.22
N VAL A 16 26.41 5.21 7.20
CA VAL A 16 25.41 6.21 7.60
C VAL A 16 25.63 7.57 6.91
N TYR A 17 26.83 7.90 6.43
CA TYR A 17 27.07 9.22 5.80
C TYR A 17 26.69 9.20 4.32
N VAL A 18 25.50 9.70 4.02
CA VAL A 18 25.07 9.99 2.64
C VAL A 18 25.33 11.47 2.40
N PRO A 19 26.19 11.85 1.43
CA PRO A 19 26.46 13.26 1.17
C PRO A 19 25.15 13.96 0.78
N PRO A 20 24.95 15.23 1.18
CA PRO A 20 23.65 15.91 1.07
C PRO A 20 23.13 16.00 -0.38
N GLY A 21 24.00 15.97 -1.39
CA GLY A 21 23.60 15.90 -2.81
C GLY A 21 22.98 14.56 -3.24
N LEU A 22 23.17 13.50 -2.45
CA LEU A 22 22.59 12.17 -2.65
C LEU A 22 21.44 11.87 -1.67
N MET A 23 21.15 12.79 -0.72
CA MET A 23 20.00 12.63 0.16
C MET A 23 18.71 12.84 -0.63
N PRO A 24 17.74 11.92 -0.56
CA PRO A 24 16.46 12.10 -1.21
C PRO A 24 15.78 13.37 -0.65
N GLY A 25 15.52 14.34 -1.51
CA GLY A 25 14.76 15.56 -1.18
C GLY A 25 13.28 15.28 -1.01
N TYR A 26 12.91 14.27 -0.22
CA TYR A 26 11.54 13.86 -0.01
C TYR A 26 10.77 14.96 0.72
N ARG A 27 9.66 15.43 0.11
CA ARG A 27 8.79 16.49 0.66
C ARG A 27 7.40 15.98 1.05
N GLY A 28 7.14 14.67 0.91
CA GLY A 28 5.87 14.05 1.26
C GLY A 28 5.75 13.80 2.77
N HIS A 29 4.65 13.17 3.19
CA HIS A 29 4.40 12.83 4.59
C HIS A 29 5.27 11.66 5.06
N VAL A 30 5.86 11.78 6.25
CA VAL A 30 6.56 10.68 6.94
C VAL A 30 5.84 10.38 8.26
N PRO A 31 5.34 9.13 8.45
CA PRO A 31 4.70 8.73 9.70
C PRO A 31 5.60 8.94 10.91
N ASN A 32 5.01 9.33 12.04
CA ASN A 32 5.68 9.55 13.33
C ASN A 32 6.78 10.64 13.34
N VAL A 33 6.96 11.40 12.26
CA VAL A 33 7.95 12.48 12.21
C VAL A 33 7.65 13.57 13.24
N ALA A 34 6.37 13.81 13.55
CA ALA A 34 5.93 14.78 14.56
C ALA A 34 6.40 14.43 15.99
N PHE A 35 6.72 13.15 16.25
CA PHE A 35 7.22 12.69 17.55
C PHE A 35 8.76 12.55 17.57
N SER A 36 9.43 12.84 16.45
CA SER A 36 10.88 12.76 16.31
C SER A 36 11.46 14.17 16.34
N PHE A 37 12.38 14.44 17.27
CA PHE A 37 13.00 15.75 17.43
C PHE A 37 14.51 15.62 17.57
N GLY A 38 15.24 16.71 17.32
CA GLY A 38 16.71 16.75 17.43
C GLY A 38 17.48 16.43 16.14
N ASP A 39 16.78 16.15 15.04
CA ASP A 39 17.37 15.89 13.72
C ASP A 39 16.76 16.79 12.63
N THR A 40 17.46 16.96 11.51
CA THR A 40 16.91 17.64 10.34
C THR A 40 15.86 16.78 9.64
N TYR A 41 14.91 17.42 8.95
CA TYR A 41 13.86 16.70 8.22
C TYR A 41 14.46 15.64 7.27
N GLY A 42 15.50 15.99 6.51
CA GLY A 42 16.19 15.06 5.62
C GLY A 42 16.76 13.83 6.34
N ASN A 43 17.34 14.00 7.53
CA ASN A 43 17.88 12.87 8.30
C ASN A 43 16.75 11.98 8.83
N THR A 44 15.67 12.58 9.35
CA THR A 44 14.52 11.83 9.86
C THR A 44 13.83 11.02 8.77
N THR A 45 13.66 11.58 7.57
CA THR A 45 13.04 10.88 6.44
C THR A 45 13.94 9.76 5.92
N MET A 46 15.25 10.01 5.79
CA MET A 46 16.22 8.98 5.39
C MET A 46 16.21 7.79 6.34
N LYS A 47 16.25 8.06 7.66
CA LYS A 47 16.17 7.03 8.69
C LYS A 47 14.87 6.23 8.59
N TYR A 48 13.73 6.91 8.46
CA TYR A 48 12.44 6.24 8.29
C TYR A 48 12.44 5.28 7.09
N PHE A 49 12.96 5.70 5.92
CA PHE A 49 13.00 4.83 4.76
C PHE A 49 13.95 3.64 4.92
N GLN A 50 15.08 3.83 5.62
CA GLN A 50 15.97 2.73 5.98
C GLN A 50 15.30 1.76 6.95
N ASP A 51 14.64 2.25 7.99
CA ASP A 51 13.94 1.44 8.98
C ASP A 51 12.75 0.69 8.35
N PHE A 52 11.98 1.36 7.50
CA PHE A 52 10.88 0.75 6.73
C PHE A 52 11.41 -0.36 5.81
N ARG A 53 12.49 -0.10 5.08
CA ARG A 53 13.15 -1.09 4.23
C ARG A 53 13.65 -2.28 5.06
N ASN A 54 14.28 -2.03 6.20
CA ASN A 54 14.76 -3.08 7.09
C ASN A 54 13.60 -3.91 7.64
N ALA A 55 12.53 -3.29 8.13
CA ALA A 55 11.34 -3.99 8.59
C ALA A 55 10.72 -4.85 7.48
N ALA A 56 10.61 -4.32 6.26
CA ALA A 56 10.14 -5.09 5.11
C ALA A 56 11.05 -6.30 4.80
N MET A 57 12.37 -6.10 4.86
CA MET A 57 13.36 -7.17 4.69
C MET A 57 13.27 -8.25 5.78
N GLU A 58 13.14 -7.86 7.04
CA GLU A 58 12.98 -8.79 8.17
C GLU A 58 11.68 -9.59 8.04
N THR A 59 10.57 -8.94 7.65
CA THR A 59 9.30 -9.65 7.42
C THR A 59 9.29 -10.53 6.16
N SER A 60 10.25 -10.37 5.25
CA SER A 60 10.38 -11.19 4.05
C SER A 60 11.03 -12.56 4.29
N TYR A 61 11.39 -12.86 5.54
CA TYR A 61 11.99 -14.13 5.98
C TYR A 61 11.06 -15.35 5.82
N SER A 62 9.76 -15.14 5.63
CA SER A 62 8.76 -16.20 5.60
C SER A 62 8.04 -16.26 4.24
N PRO A 63 7.91 -17.45 3.61
CA PRO A 63 7.03 -17.68 2.47
C PRO A 63 5.55 -17.33 2.74
N TYR A 64 5.18 -17.19 4.02
CA TYR A 64 3.84 -16.86 4.49
C TYR A 64 3.64 -15.37 4.76
N SER A 65 4.66 -14.53 4.53
CA SER A 65 4.50 -13.08 4.64
C SER A 65 3.67 -12.54 3.48
N LYS A 66 2.58 -11.83 3.81
CA LYS A 66 1.67 -11.22 2.81
C LYS A 66 2.38 -10.20 1.90
N GLY A 67 3.55 -9.72 2.28
CA GLY A 67 4.36 -8.80 1.49
C GLY A 67 5.13 -9.46 0.34
N GLY A 68 5.23 -10.78 0.31
CA GLY A 68 6.09 -11.49 -0.64
C GLY A 68 7.58 -11.41 -0.29
N GLN A 69 8.40 -12.12 -1.05
CA GLN A 69 9.85 -12.16 -0.86
C GLN A 69 10.52 -11.20 -1.84
N PHE A 70 11.16 -10.15 -1.33
CA PHE A 70 11.85 -9.16 -2.16
C PHE A 70 13.34 -9.47 -2.21
N PRO A 71 13.87 -10.00 -3.34
CA PRO A 71 15.30 -10.23 -3.45
C PRO A 71 16.03 -8.88 -3.56
N THR A 72 17.09 -8.69 -2.79
CA THR A 72 17.86 -7.43 -2.81
C THR A 72 19.36 -7.68 -2.96
N LEU A 73 20.11 -6.66 -3.38
CA LEU A 73 21.58 -6.73 -3.46
C LEU A 73 22.26 -6.51 -2.10
N PHE A 74 21.56 -5.89 -1.15
CA PHE A 74 22.14 -5.33 0.07
C PHE A 74 21.65 -6.03 1.35
N SER A 75 21.18 -7.28 1.23
CA SER A 75 20.81 -8.07 2.40
C SER A 75 22.06 -8.61 3.11
N ARG A 76 22.00 -8.69 4.44
CA ARG A 76 23.01 -9.41 5.25
C ARG A 76 22.79 -10.92 5.23
N ASP A 77 21.59 -11.36 4.88
CA ASP A 77 21.23 -12.77 4.74
C ASP A 77 21.50 -13.24 3.29
N PRO A 78 22.40 -14.22 3.07
CA PRO A 78 22.71 -14.74 1.73
C PRO A 78 21.49 -15.31 1.00
N SER A 79 20.48 -15.85 1.69
CA SER A 79 19.28 -16.43 1.05
C SER A 79 18.39 -15.39 0.33
N LEU A 80 18.46 -14.14 0.79
CA LEU A 80 17.70 -13.01 0.23
C LEU A 80 18.50 -12.22 -0.82
N VAL A 81 19.79 -12.54 -1.00
CA VAL A 81 20.65 -11.90 -1.99
C VAL A 81 20.32 -12.41 -3.39
N ILE A 82 20.07 -11.48 -4.33
CA ILE A 82 19.74 -11.80 -5.74
C ILE A 82 20.74 -12.80 -6.35
N GLY A 83 22.03 -12.63 -6.05
CA GLY A 83 23.10 -13.47 -6.59
C GLY A 83 23.02 -14.94 -6.15
N GLU A 84 22.65 -15.22 -4.90
CA GLU A 84 22.56 -16.58 -4.38
C GLU A 84 21.28 -17.27 -4.86
N ARG A 85 20.15 -16.54 -4.88
CA ARG A 85 18.87 -17.02 -5.41
C ARG A 85 18.97 -17.51 -6.86
N ALA A 86 19.74 -16.81 -7.69
CA ALA A 86 19.91 -17.16 -9.10
C ALA A 86 20.64 -18.51 -9.31
N ARG A 87 21.35 -19.00 -8.30
CA ARG A 87 22.15 -20.24 -8.34
C ARG A 87 21.39 -21.47 -7.82
N GLY A 88 20.30 -21.27 -7.09
CA GLY A 88 19.50 -22.33 -6.48
C GLY A 88 18.22 -22.70 -7.25
N TRP A 89 17.47 -23.65 -6.70
CA TRP A 89 16.15 -24.06 -7.20
C TRP A 89 15.08 -22.99 -6.97
N ASP A 90 15.30 -22.08 -6.01
CA ASP A 90 14.46 -20.92 -5.72
C ASP A 90 14.20 -20.05 -6.96
N ARG A 91 15.15 -19.99 -7.90
CA ARG A 91 14.96 -19.30 -9.17
C ARG A 91 13.70 -19.76 -9.89
N TRP A 92 13.40 -21.06 -9.86
CA TRP A 92 12.23 -21.66 -10.50
C TRP A 92 10.96 -21.49 -9.68
N LEU A 93 11.05 -21.66 -8.36
CA LEU A 93 9.92 -21.49 -7.43
C LEU A 93 9.33 -20.07 -7.45
N HIS A 94 10.18 -19.06 -7.64
CA HIS A 94 9.78 -17.66 -7.64
C HIS A 94 9.71 -17.04 -9.04
N THR A 95 9.62 -17.86 -10.10
CA THR A 95 9.37 -17.32 -11.44
C THR A 95 8.01 -16.60 -11.44
N PRO A 96 7.95 -15.29 -11.74
CA PRO A 96 6.68 -14.59 -11.82
C PRO A 96 5.83 -15.24 -12.91
N ASN A 97 4.65 -15.71 -12.53
CA ASN A 97 3.70 -16.28 -13.47
C ASN A 97 2.91 -15.14 -14.11
N TYR A 98 3.27 -14.80 -15.35
CA TYR A 98 2.56 -13.80 -16.12
C TYR A 98 1.41 -14.47 -16.88
N SER A 99 0.18 -14.09 -16.56
CA SER A 99 -0.96 -14.40 -17.43
C SER A 99 -0.82 -13.60 -18.73
N ARG A 100 -0.93 -14.27 -19.88
CA ARG A 100 -0.98 -13.61 -21.20
C ARG A 100 -2.30 -12.90 -21.46
N PHE A 101 -3.29 -13.09 -20.58
CA PHE A 101 -4.59 -12.45 -20.69
C PHE A 101 -4.62 -11.23 -19.78
N ASN A 102 -5.25 -10.15 -20.25
CA ASN A 102 -5.53 -8.96 -19.45
C ASN A 102 -6.59 -9.20 -18.35
N LEU A 103 -6.94 -10.47 -18.10
CA LEU A 103 -7.91 -10.87 -17.10
C LEU A 103 -7.15 -11.35 -15.86
N ASP A 104 -7.21 -10.53 -14.81
CA ASP A 104 -6.74 -10.90 -13.48
C ASP A 104 -7.82 -11.77 -12.80
N MET A 105 -7.51 -13.05 -12.61
CA MET A 105 -8.44 -14.02 -12.04
C MET A 105 -8.84 -13.66 -10.61
N ASN A 106 -7.89 -13.22 -9.78
CA ASN A 106 -8.15 -12.87 -8.39
C ASN A 106 -9.09 -11.67 -8.31
N ARG A 107 -8.81 -10.63 -9.10
CA ARG A 107 -9.69 -9.46 -9.19
C ARG A 107 -11.08 -9.82 -9.72
N SER A 108 -11.16 -10.76 -10.67
CA SER A 108 -12.45 -11.19 -11.21
C SER A 108 -13.30 -11.91 -10.16
N GLU A 109 -12.67 -12.73 -9.31
CA GLU A 109 -13.31 -13.42 -8.20
C GLU A 109 -13.80 -12.43 -7.13
N GLU A 110 -12.95 -11.48 -6.73
CA GLU A 110 -13.33 -10.41 -5.79
C GLU A 110 -14.55 -9.62 -6.28
N LEU A 111 -14.60 -9.27 -7.58
CA LEU A 111 -15.73 -8.55 -8.17
C LEU A 111 -17.01 -9.38 -8.18
N GLN A 112 -16.91 -10.68 -8.45
CA GLN A 112 -18.06 -11.59 -8.40
C GLN A 112 -18.60 -11.72 -6.98
N GLU A 113 -17.72 -11.89 -5.99
CA GLU A 113 -18.09 -11.97 -4.58
C GLU A 113 -18.74 -10.67 -4.10
N PHE A 114 -18.14 -9.52 -4.42
CA PHE A 114 -18.71 -8.22 -4.12
C PHE A 114 -20.11 -8.06 -4.74
N HIS A 115 -20.27 -8.41 -6.02
CA HIS A 115 -21.58 -8.37 -6.67
C HIS A 115 -22.58 -9.28 -5.95
N LYS A 116 -22.22 -10.51 -5.60
CA LYS A 116 -23.08 -11.43 -4.84
C LYS A 116 -23.52 -10.83 -3.50
N LEU A 117 -22.59 -10.25 -2.72
CA LEU A 117 -22.89 -9.58 -1.46
C LEU A 117 -23.88 -8.42 -1.64
N THR A 118 -23.69 -7.58 -2.67
CA THR A 118 -24.60 -6.46 -2.94
C THR A 118 -26.01 -6.93 -3.29
N GLN A 119 -26.16 -8.04 -4.04
CA GLN A 119 -27.48 -8.59 -4.37
C GLN A 119 -28.17 -9.15 -3.11
N MET A 120 -27.46 -9.88 -2.26
CA MET A 120 -28.01 -10.37 -0.99
C MET A 120 -28.46 -9.22 -0.09
N HIS A 121 -27.65 -8.14 -0.01
CA HIS A 121 -28.04 -6.94 0.73
C HIS A 121 -29.30 -6.31 0.14
N ARG A 122 -29.43 -6.24 -1.20
CA ARG A 122 -30.64 -5.73 -1.87
C ARG A 122 -31.88 -6.56 -1.55
N GLU A 123 -31.73 -7.88 -1.50
CA GLU A 123 -32.81 -8.80 -1.10
C GLU A 123 -33.26 -8.58 0.34
N HIS A 124 -32.35 -8.17 1.24
CA HIS A 124 -32.71 -7.87 2.62
C HIS A 124 -33.70 -6.71 2.76
N TYR A 125 -33.62 -5.70 1.89
CA TYR A 125 -34.58 -4.58 1.86
C TYR A 125 -35.82 -4.87 1.01
N ARG A 126 -35.89 -6.02 0.33
CA ARG A 126 -37.12 -6.39 -0.37
C ARG A 126 -38.18 -6.70 0.66
N ASP A 127 -39.30 -6.01 0.54
CA ASP A 127 -40.47 -6.29 1.35
C ASP A 127 -40.92 -7.75 1.15
N LYS A 128 -41.03 -8.50 2.24
CA LYS A 128 -41.50 -9.90 2.24
C LYS A 128 -43.01 -10.00 2.03
N THR A 129 -43.73 -8.89 2.19
CA THR A 129 -45.19 -8.85 2.15
C THR A 129 -45.72 -9.02 0.72
N GLY A 130 -44.87 -8.89 -0.31
CA GLY A 130 -45.27 -8.99 -1.72
C GLY A 130 -46.23 -7.89 -2.18
N LYS A 131 -46.49 -6.90 -1.30
CA LYS A 131 -47.35 -5.75 -1.56
C LYS A 131 -46.44 -4.55 -1.80
N LEU A 132 -46.66 -3.84 -2.90
CA LEU A 132 -46.03 -2.54 -3.06
C LEU A 132 -46.59 -1.59 -2.00
N HIS A 133 -45.76 -0.70 -1.48
CA HIS A 133 -46.22 0.37 -0.61
C HIS A 133 -47.30 1.17 -1.35
N PRO A 134 -48.51 1.30 -0.79
CA PRO A 134 -49.56 2.06 -1.44
C PRO A 134 -49.10 3.52 -1.53
N VAL A 135 -48.88 3.99 -2.75
CA VAL A 135 -48.60 5.40 -3.01
C VAL A 135 -49.94 6.13 -2.99
N PRO A 136 -50.23 6.99 -1.99
CA PRO A 136 -51.56 7.58 -1.82
C PRO A 136 -51.97 8.51 -2.97
N TYR A 137 -51.00 9.03 -3.72
CA TYR A 137 -51.23 9.82 -4.93
C TYR A 137 -50.09 9.59 -5.92
N PHE A 138 -50.42 9.36 -7.18
CA PHE A 138 -49.42 9.29 -8.25
C PHE A 138 -49.18 10.70 -8.79
N VAL A 139 -47.97 11.24 -8.62
CA VAL A 139 -47.59 12.52 -9.24
C VAL A 139 -47.13 12.24 -10.66
N LEU A 140 -47.85 12.77 -11.64
CA LEU A 140 -47.42 12.70 -13.03
C LEU A 140 -46.06 13.40 -13.19
N PRO A 141 -45.08 12.80 -13.89
CA PRO A 141 -43.82 13.46 -14.15
C PRO A 141 -44.07 14.74 -14.93
N MET A 142 -43.82 15.89 -14.30
CA MET A 142 -43.79 17.20 -14.95
C MET A 142 -42.37 17.51 -15.41
N LYS A 143 -42.24 18.40 -16.39
CA LYS A 143 -40.90 18.86 -16.79
C LYS A 143 -40.25 19.56 -15.60
N GLU A 144 -38.94 19.40 -15.47
CA GLU A 144 -38.17 19.94 -14.35
C GLU A 144 -38.39 21.44 -14.16
N LYS A 145 -38.46 22.20 -15.27
CA LYS A 145 -38.75 23.64 -15.30
C LYS A 145 -40.08 24.01 -14.64
N ASP A 146 -41.11 23.18 -14.83
CA ASP A 146 -42.46 23.42 -14.30
C ASP A 146 -42.55 23.06 -12.81
N LYS A 147 -41.74 22.09 -12.38
CA LYS A 147 -41.70 21.61 -10.99
C LYS A 147 -40.78 22.47 -10.11
N TYR A 148 -39.69 22.95 -10.68
CA TYR A 148 -38.67 23.76 -10.02
C TYR A 148 -38.32 24.96 -10.92
N PRO A 149 -39.18 25.99 -10.95
CA PRO A 149 -38.90 27.18 -11.73
C PRO A 149 -37.61 27.83 -11.20
N HIS A 150 -36.69 28.14 -12.11
CA HIS A 150 -35.49 28.85 -11.75
C HIS A 150 -35.88 30.28 -11.35
N PRO A 151 -35.35 30.85 -10.26
CA PRO A 151 -35.73 32.19 -9.77
C PRO A 151 -35.43 33.35 -10.74
N LEU A 152 -34.87 33.06 -11.91
CA LEU A 152 -34.52 34.03 -12.96
C LEU A 152 -35.37 33.85 -14.23
N ASP A 153 -36.19 32.80 -14.32
CA ASP A 153 -37.17 32.63 -15.40
C ASP A 153 -38.47 33.34 -14.97
N LEU A 154 -38.61 34.62 -15.34
CA LEU A 154 -39.83 35.42 -15.26
C LEU A 154 -40.56 35.42 -16.61
#